data_AF-A0A226D5J3-F1
#
_entry.id   AF-A0A226D5J3-F1
#
_cell.length_a   1.000
_cell.length_b   1.000
_cell.length_c   1.000
_cell.angle_alpha   90.00
_cell.angle_beta   90.00
_cell.angle_gamma   90.00
#
_symmetry.space_group_name_H-M   'P 1'
#
loop_
_entity.id
_entity.type
_entity.pdbx_description
1 polymer ?
#
loop_
_entity_poly.entity_id
_entity_poly.type
_entity_poly.pdbx_seq_one_letter_code
_entity_poly.pdbx_strand_id
1 'polypeptide(L)'
;MDNLPWLAPWALAIVKVEAIQISGNSVMSSIFIEHMQKIGPLSFPKLTEFFLPNHSHSQPVSLGLDFLLGMKQPLRSLHLSEPLTMENFHKFETLVEKHAKSLEHLGFIVSTEEDATNGLQLRLPALPKLQDLYFSVEQEFYRPRRTYAMVTLTFPGDSDTANYKEHLPSIRSMRIYPGNELRRCTSWEKYGDFFDTFLPKKDTTSSNKPEVCTTLKRLYIPYEIGRHPRIPYPQAAELAGMFPNVGEKFMMKFKKTASQVIEMQH
;
A
#
# COMPACT_ATOMS: atom_id res chain seq x y z
N MET A 1 -3.80 -20.81 -24.03
CA MET A 1 -4.76 -19.77 -23.64
C MET A 1 -5.54 -19.40 -24.88
N ASP A 2 -6.85 -19.55 -24.83
CA ASP A 2 -7.70 -19.24 -25.98
C ASP A 2 -7.72 -17.72 -26.17
N ASN A 3 -7.35 -17.29 -27.37
CA ASN A 3 -7.52 -15.90 -27.79
C ASN A 3 -9.02 -15.58 -27.72
N LEU A 4 -9.40 -14.53 -26.98
CA LEU A 4 -10.79 -14.06 -26.88
C LEU A 4 -10.94 -12.86 -27.83
N PRO A 5 -11.12 -13.07 -29.15
CA PRO A 5 -11.05 -12.00 -30.15
C PRO A 5 -12.10 -10.91 -29.94
N TRP A 6 -13.20 -11.25 -29.27
CA TRP A 6 -14.26 -10.31 -28.94
C TRP A 6 -13.83 -9.24 -27.91
N LEU A 7 -12.74 -9.43 -27.16
CA LEU A 7 -12.20 -8.42 -26.23
C LEU A 7 -11.50 -7.26 -26.95
N ALA A 8 -10.96 -7.47 -28.16
CA ALA A 8 -10.22 -6.42 -28.88
C ALA A 8 -11.10 -5.20 -29.24
N PRO A 9 -12.33 -5.36 -29.77
CA PRO A 9 -13.26 -4.23 -29.95
C PRO A 9 -13.56 -3.46 -28.67
N TRP A 10 -13.67 -4.13 -27.52
CA TRP A 10 -13.90 -3.47 -26.23
C TRP A 10 -12.71 -2.61 -25.82
N ALA A 11 -11.48 -3.13 -25.96
CA ALA A 11 -10.27 -2.38 -25.65
C ALA A 11 -10.14 -1.11 -26.53
N LEU A 12 -10.56 -1.19 -27.80
CA LEU A 12 -10.63 -0.04 -28.70
C LEU A 12 -11.73 0.97 -28.32
N ALA A 13 -12.87 0.49 -27.82
CA ALA A 13 -14.00 1.36 -27.49
C ALA A 13 -13.72 2.27 -26.28
N ILE A 14 -12.84 1.84 -25.37
CA ILE A 14 -12.57 2.55 -24.10
C ILE A 14 -11.40 3.53 -24.17
N VAL A 15 -10.80 3.78 -25.33
CA VAL A 15 -9.60 4.65 -25.48
C VAL A 15 -9.78 6.09 -24.99
N LYS A 16 -11.03 6.57 -24.83
CA LYS A 16 -11.35 7.93 -24.36
C LYS A 16 -11.78 8.01 -22.90
N VAL A 17 -11.72 6.91 -22.13
CA VAL A 17 -12.15 6.91 -20.73
C VAL A 17 -11.10 7.54 -19.82
N GLU A 18 -11.56 8.07 -18.69
CA GLU A 18 -10.70 8.66 -17.65
C GLU A 18 -10.30 7.65 -16.57
N ALA A 19 -11.10 6.60 -16.41
CA ALA A 19 -10.91 5.55 -15.42
C ALA A 19 -11.15 4.17 -16.04
N ILE A 20 -10.29 3.21 -15.71
CA ILE A 20 -10.44 1.80 -16.06
C ILE A 20 -10.42 0.98 -14.78
N GLN A 21 -11.45 0.15 -14.62
CA GLN A 21 -11.50 -0.89 -13.60
C GLN A 21 -11.73 -2.24 -14.27
N ILE A 22 -10.78 -3.17 -14.10
CA ILE A 22 -10.84 -4.49 -14.74
C ILE A 22 -11.15 -5.53 -13.67
N SER A 23 -12.44 -5.80 -13.46
CA SER A 23 -12.93 -6.83 -12.54
C SER A 23 -13.30 -8.09 -13.30
N GLY A 24 -13.08 -9.29 -12.73
CA GLY A 24 -13.58 -10.54 -13.31
C GLY A 24 -12.63 -11.72 -13.17
N ASN A 25 -12.53 -12.53 -14.22
CA ASN A 25 -11.63 -13.67 -14.29
C ASN A 25 -10.20 -13.21 -14.67
N SER A 26 -9.19 -13.72 -13.98
CA SER A 26 -7.76 -13.39 -14.18
C SER A 26 -7.30 -13.51 -15.63
N VAL A 27 -7.72 -14.56 -16.34
CA VAL A 27 -7.36 -14.81 -17.74
C VAL A 27 -7.95 -13.74 -18.65
N MET A 28 -9.22 -13.41 -18.44
CA MET A 28 -9.89 -12.37 -19.23
C MET A 28 -9.25 -11.00 -19.02
N SER A 29 -8.90 -10.67 -17.77
CA SER A 29 -8.18 -9.43 -17.44
C SER A 29 -6.85 -9.35 -18.16
N SER A 30 -6.05 -10.42 -18.13
CA SER A 30 -4.77 -10.50 -18.84
C SER A 30 -4.92 -10.29 -20.34
N ILE A 31 -5.86 -11.00 -20.98
CA ILE A 31 -6.09 -10.87 -22.43
C ILE A 31 -6.56 -9.44 -22.77
N PHE A 32 -7.40 -8.84 -21.92
CA PHE A 32 -7.85 -7.46 -22.12
C PHE A 32 -6.70 -6.46 -22.02
N ILE A 33 -5.82 -6.60 -21.03
CA ILE A 33 -4.62 -5.78 -20.85
C ILE A 33 -3.66 -5.97 -22.03
N GLU A 34 -3.48 -7.19 -22.53
CA GLU A 34 -2.69 -7.44 -23.74
C GLU A 34 -3.25 -6.72 -24.98
N HIS A 35 -4.58 -6.67 -25.14
CA HIS A 35 -5.19 -5.90 -26.21
C HIS A 35 -4.96 -4.40 -26.04
N MET A 36 -5.08 -3.87 -24.81
CA MET A 36 -4.73 -2.47 -24.52
C MET A 36 -3.26 -2.16 -24.82
N GLN A 37 -2.34 -3.07 -24.47
CA GLN A 37 -0.92 -2.96 -24.80
C GLN A 37 -0.69 -2.92 -26.31
N LYS A 38 -1.37 -3.79 -27.09
CA LYS A 38 -1.29 -3.82 -28.56
C LYS A 38 -1.83 -2.55 -29.21
N ILE A 39 -2.91 -1.99 -28.67
CA ILE A 39 -3.47 -0.69 -29.11
C ILE A 39 -2.48 0.46 -28.83
N GLY A 40 -1.65 0.31 -27.80
CA GLY A 40 -0.62 1.25 -27.45
C GLY A 40 -1.07 2.22 -26.36
N PRO A 41 -0.24 2.45 -25.32
CA PRO A 41 -0.57 3.35 -24.21
C PRO A 41 -0.89 4.80 -24.63
N LEU A 42 -0.32 5.26 -25.75
CA LEU A 42 -0.57 6.61 -26.28
C LEU A 42 -2.00 6.81 -26.77
N SER A 43 -2.71 5.73 -27.05
CA SER A 43 -4.10 5.74 -27.49
C SER A 43 -5.07 6.06 -26.34
N PHE A 44 -4.61 6.12 -25.09
CA PHE A 44 -5.44 6.38 -23.90
C PHE A 44 -5.14 7.78 -23.29
N PRO A 45 -5.39 8.89 -24.01
CA PRO A 45 -4.92 10.22 -23.61
C PRO A 45 -5.63 10.80 -22.39
N LYS A 46 -6.80 10.27 -22.03
CA LYS A 46 -7.61 10.76 -20.90
C LYS A 46 -7.46 9.90 -19.64
N LEU A 47 -6.82 8.75 -19.73
CA LEU A 47 -6.77 7.79 -18.63
C LEU A 47 -5.92 8.34 -17.49
N THR A 48 -6.56 8.52 -16.33
CA THR A 48 -5.93 9.01 -15.10
C THR A 48 -6.12 8.05 -13.93
N GLU A 49 -7.01 7.06 -14.05
CA GLU A 49 -7.29 6.12 -12.97
C GLU A 49 -7.28 4.68 -13.48
N PHE A 50 -6.54 3.80 -12.79
CA PHE A 50 -6.41 2.40 -13.14
C PHE A 50 -6.57 1.51 -11.91
N PHE A 51 -7.53 0.59 -11.97
CA PHE A 51 -7.87 -0.32 -10.89
C PHE A 51 -7.91 -1.76 -11.41
N LEU A 52 -7.05 -2.61 -10.86
CA LEU A 52 -7.02 -4.05 -11.08
C LEU A 52 -7.33 -4.75 -9.74
N PRO A 53 -8.61 -4.98 -9.42
CA PRO A 53 -9.02 -5.68 -8.21
C PRO A 53 -8.55 -7.15 -8.20
N ASN A 54 -8.54 -7.75 -7.00
CA ASN A 54 -7.96 -9.08 -6.77
C ASN A 54 -8.77 -10.13 -7.53
N HIS A 55 -8.12 -10.94 -8.35
CA HIS A 55 -8.71 -12.10 -9.01
C HIS A 55 -8.45 -13.38 -8.21
N SER A 56 -9.26 -14.39 -8.44
CA SER A 56 -9.06 -15.70 -7.81
C SER A 56 -7.69 -16.26 -8.18
N HIS A 57 -6.95 -16.77 -7.18
CA HIS A 57 -5.55 -17.26 -7.21
C HIS A 57 -5.24 -18.42 -8.17
N SER A 58 -6.10 -18.70 -9.15
CA SER A 58 -5.91 -19.85 -10.02
C SER A 58 -4.88 -19.61 -11.13
N GLN A 59 -4.63 -18.35 -11.56
CA GLN A 59 -3.72 -18.05 -12.67
C GLN A 59 -3.08 -16.65 -12.57
N PRO A 60 -1.81 -16.50 -12.99
CA PRO A 60 -1.11 -15.21 -13.00
C PRO A 60 -1.82 -14.21 -13.91
N VAL A 61 -1.95 -12.99 -13.41
CA VAL A 61 -2.57 -11.86 -14.13
C VAL A 61 -1.47 -10.94 -14.63
N SER A 62 -1.57 -10.50 -15.90
CA SER A 62 -0.77 -9.39 -16.37
C SER A 62 -1.17 -8.13 -15.61
N LEU A 63 -0.26 -7.57 -14.82
CA LEU A 63 -0.50 -6.35 -14.04
C LEU A 63 -0.63 -5.08 -14.91
N GLY A 64 -0.37 -5.19 -16.22
CA GLY A 64 -0.39 -4.05 -17.13
C GLY A 64 0.71 -3.02 -16.86
N LEU A 65 1.78 -3.37 -16.13
CA LEU A 65 2.84 -2.41 -15.77
C LEU A 65 3.49 -1.79 -17.01
N ASP A 66 3.77 -2.57 -18.05
CA ASP A 66 4.35 -2.06 -19.31
C ASP A 66 3.40 -1.09 -20.03
N PHE A 67 2.09 -1.35 -19.94
CA PHE A 67 1.06 -0.48 -20.50
C PHE A 67 1.06 0.86 -19.77
N LEU A 68 0.99 0.82 -18.43
CA LEU A 68 0.97 2.01 -17.58
C LEU A 68 2.27 2.82 -17.69
N LEU A 69 3.43 2.15 -17.80
CA LEU A 69 4.72 2.78 -18.03
C LEU A 69 4.80 3.49 -19.40
N GLY A 70 4.09 3.03 -20.42
CA GLY A 70 4.05 3.72 -21.71
C GLY A 70 3.09 4.92 -21.79
N MET A 71 2.19 5.11 -20.80
CA MET A 71 1.21 6.21 -20.84
C MET A 71 1.88 7.58 -20.75
N LYS A 72 1.38 8.58 -21.48
CA LYS A 72 1.84 9.97 -21.32
C LYS A 72 1.11 10.71 -20.21
N GLN A 73 -0.16 10.38 -20.00
CA GLN A 73 -1.01 11.09 -19.06
C GLN A 73 -0.60 10.75 -17.61
N PRO A 74 -0.50 11.74 -16.71
CA PRO A 74 -0.29 11.49 -15.29
C PRO A 74 -1.47 10.73 -14.65
N LEU A 75 -1.16 9.62 -13.96
CA LEU A 75 -2.14 8.90 -13.15
C LEU A 75 -2.41 9.64 -11.84
N ARG A 76 -3.69 9.72 -11.48
CA ARG A 76 -4.21 10.19 -10.19
C ARG A 76 -4.51 9.03 -9.25
N SER A 77 -4.94 7.88 -9.78
CA SER A 77 -5.29 6.71 -8.97
C SER A 77 -4.70 5.44 -9.59
N LEU A 78 -3.97 4.67 -8.77
CA LEU A 78 -3.43 3.37 -9.14
C LEU A 78 -3.78 2.37 -8.05
N HIS A 79 -4.47 1.29 -8.39
CA HIS A 79 -4.75 0.19 -7.48
C HIS A 79 -4.47 -1.15 -8.14
N LEU A 80 -3.49 -1.89 -7.64
CA LEU A 80 -3.09 -3.21 -8.10
C LEU A 80 -3.31 -4.21 -6.96
N SER A 81 -4.48 -4.85 -6.93
CA SER A 81 -4.77 -5.85 -5.89
C SER A 81 -4.14 -7.21 -6.18
N GLU A 82 -3.61 -7.42 -7.37
CA GLU A 82 -2.82 -8.61 -7.67
C GLU A 82 -1.43 -8.49 -7.03
N PRO A 83 -0.93 -9.53 -6.33
CA PRO A 83 0.34 -9.44 -5.63
C PRO A 83 1.51 -9.16 -6.57
N LEU A 84 2.26 -8.10 -6.26
CA LEU A 84 3.56 -7.81 -6.86
C LEU A 84 4.56 -8.89 -6.41
N THR A 85 5.15 -9.57 -7.38
CA THR A 85 6.33 -10.43 -7.19
C THR A 85 7.62 -9.62 -7.36
N MET A 86 8.78 -10.19 -7.00
CA MET A 86 10.05 -9.45 -7.07
C MET A 86 10.39 -9.02 -8.51
N GLU A 87 10.01 -9.85 -9.50
CA GLU A 87 10.18 -9.54 -10.92
C GLU A 87 9.47 -8.23 -11.34
N ASN A 88 8.42 -7.86 -10.59
CA ASN A 88 7.59 -6.69 -10.88
C ASN A 88 8.00 -5.44 -10.09
N PHE A 89 8.84 -5.57 -9.04
CA PHE A 89 9.14 -4.45 -8.14
C PHE A 89 9.76 -3.27 -8.86
N HIS A 90 10.85 -3.49 -9.60
CA HIS A 90 11.54 -2.40 -10.30
C HIS A 90 10.62 -1.66 -11.27
N LYS A 91 9.77 -2.38 -12.01
CA LYS A 91 8.78 -1.79 -12.91
C LYS A 91 7.72 -0.99 -12.15
N PHE A 92 7.24 -1.52 -11.02
CA PHE A 92 6.28 -0.84 -10.16
C PHE A 92 6.88 0.43 -9.54
N GLU A 93 8.08 0.37 -8.97
CA GLU A 93 8.78 1.53 -8.40
C GLU A 93 8.95 2.63 -9.47
N THR A 94 9.41 2.27 -10.66
CA THR A 94 9.54 3.18 -11.81
C THR A 94 8.19 3.79 -12.19
N LEU A 95 7.11 3.00 -12.15
CA LEU A 95 5.75 3.48 -12.46
C LEU A 95 5.28 4.51 -11.41
N VAL A 96 5.49 4.23 -10.12
CA VAL A 96 5.13 5.16 -9.05
C VAL A 96 5.97 6.44 -9.13
N GLU A 97 7.28 6.33 -9.39
CA GLU A 97 8.17 7.49 -9.60
C GLU A 97 7.69 8.39 -10.74
N LYS A 98 7.38 7.79 -11.90
CA LYS A 98 6.86 8.51 -13.05
C LYS A 98 5.59 9.32 -12.75
N HIS A 99 4.73 8.81 -11.87
CA HIS A 99 3.44 9.43 -11.53
C HIS A 99 3.43 10.11 -10.16
N ALA A 100 4.60 10.27 -9.52
CA ALA A 100 4.68 10.68 -8.11
C ALA A 100 4.04 12.03 -7.82
N LYS A 101 4.14 12.98 -8.77
CA LYS A 101 3.60 14.34 -8.63
C LYS A 101 2.08 14.45 -8.84
N SER A 102 1.43 13.39 -9.31
CA SER A 102 0.00 13.37 -9.64
C SER A 102 -0.81 12.35 -8.86
N LEU A 103 -0.20 11.29 -8.34
CA LEU A 103 -0.89 10.25 -7.59
C LEU A 103 -1.54 10.81 -6.32
N GLU A 104 -2.84 10.61 -6.23
CA GLU A 104 -3.70 10.91 -5.07
C GLU A 104 -4.10 9.61 -4.34
N HIS A 105 -4.21 8.50 -5.06
CA HIS A 105 -4.56 7.19 -4.51
C HIS A 105 -3.57 6.13 -4.99
N LEU A 106 -3.00 5.38 -4.05
CA LEU A 106 -2.08 4.28 -4.34
C LEU A 106 -2.51 3.05 -3.54
N GLY A 107 -2.78 1.95 -4.24
CA GLY A 107 -3.09 0.67 -3.66
C GLY A 107 -2.26 -0.44 -4.29
N PHE A 108 -1.61 -1.27 -3.48
CA PHE A 108 -0.89 -2.43 -3.99
C PHE A 108 -0.79 -3.55 -2.96
N ILE A 109 -0.60 -4.77 -3.45
CA ILE A 109 -0.32 -5.96 -2.65
C ILE A 109 1.07 -6.48 -3.02
N VAL A 110 1.85 -6.94 -2.06
CA VAL A 110 3.17 -7.56 -2.27
C VAL A 110 3.11 -9.03 -1.91
N SER A 111 3.61 -9.91 -2.78
CA SER A 111 3.81 -11.33 -2.49
C SER A 111 5.15 -11.55 -1.78
N THR A 112 5.16 -12.37 -0.74
CA THR A 112 6.39 -12.85 -0.08
C THR A 112 6.80 -14.26 -0.52
N GLU A 113 6.21 -14.81 -1.59
CA GLU A 113 6.41 -16.20 -2.01
C GLU A 113 7.87 -16.52 -2.39
N GLU A 114 8.53 -15.54 -3.03
CA GLU A 114 9.83 -15.73 -3.70
C GLU A 114 11.05 -15.47 -2.80
N ASP A 115 10.94 -14.67 -1.73
CA ASP A 115 12.08 -14.35 -0.85
C ASP A 115 11.72 -14.26 0.64
N ALA A 116 11.46 -15.42 1.22
CA ALA A 116 11.23 -15.52 2.65
C ALA A 116 12.47 -15.20 3.51
N THR A 117 13.67 -15.17 2.93
CA THR A 117 14.93 -15.25 3.69
C THR A 117 15.58 -13.91 3.99
N ASN A 118 15.50 -12.93 3.09
CA ASN A 118 16.26 -11.66 3.22
C ASN A 118 15.43 -10.41 3.52
N GLY A 119 14.11 -10.56 3.74
CA GLY A 119 13.21 -9.41 3.81
C GLY A 119 13.03 -8.78 2.43
N LEU A 120 11.94 -8.04 2.24
CA LEU A 120 11.62 -7.39 0.97
C LEU A 120 11.59 -5.89 1.20
N GLN A 121 12.32 -5.13 0.40
CA GLN A 121 12.29 -3.67 0.46
C GLN A 121 11.63 -3.15 -0.81
N LEU A 122 10.61 -2.31 -0.65
CA LEU A 122 9.96 -1.59 -1.73
C LEU A 122 10.20 -0.09 -1.55
N ARG A 123 10.69 0.58 -2.59
CA ARG A 123 11.05 2.00 -2.57
C ARG A 123 9.96 2.83 -3.22
N LEU A 124 9.34 3.73 -2.46
CA LEU A 124 8.45 4.74 -3.01
C LEU A 124 9.19 6.07 -3.13
N PRO A 125 8.92 6.87 -4.17
CA PRO A 125 9.36 8.25 -4.25
C PRO A 125 8.62 9.11 -3.20
N ALA A 126 8.99 10.39 -3.08
CA ALA A 126 8.13 11.37 -2.43
C ALA A 126 6.81 11.53 -3.22
N LEU A 127 5.67 11.44 -2.54
CA LEU A 127 4.33 11.44 -3.10
C LEU A 127 3.51 12.63 -2.55
N PRO A 128 3.79 13.87 -3.02
CA PRO A 128 3.28 15.08 -2.40
C PRO A 128 1.76 15.25 -2.45
N LYS A 129 1.08 14.56 -3.38
CA LYS A 129 -0.38 14.62 -3.55
C LYS A 129 -1.12 13.40 -3.01
N LEU A 130 -0.41 12.38 -2.52
CA LEU A 130 -1.05 11.15 -2.07
C LEU A 130 -1.94 11.42 -0.87
N GLN A 131 -3.22 11.08 -1.00
CA GLN A 131 -4.23 11.22 0.04
C GLN A 131 -4.57 9.86 0.64
N ASP A 132 -4.61 8.81 -0.18
CA ASP A 132 -4.99 7.47 0.27
C ASP A 132 -3.94 6.43 -0.13
N LEU A 133 -3.40 5.74 0.87
CA LEU A 133 -2.49 4.61 0.71
C LEU A 133 -3.17 3.32 1.18
N TYR A 134 -3.18 2.31 0.31
CA TYR A 134 -3.52 0.93 0.63
C TYR A 134 -2.30 0.05 0.36
N PHE A 135 -1.85 -0.67 1.37
CA PHE A 135 -0.72 -1.57 1.25
C PHE A 135 -1.01 -2.87 1.99
N SER A 136 -0.90 -3.99 1.27
CA SER A 136 -1.10 -5.32 1.84
C SER A 136 0.06 -6.25 1.48
N VAL A 137 0.28 -7.25 2.33
CA VAL A 137 1.22 -8.33 2.08
C VAL A 137 0.44 -9.64 1.94
N GLU A 138 0.68 -10.37 0.86
CA GLU A 138 0.16 -11.73 0.67
C GLU A 138 1.23 -12.77 1.04
N GLN A 139 0.82 -13.71 1.90
CA GLN A 139 1.65 -14.83 2.37
C GLN A 139 1.06 -16.16 1.87
N GLU A 140 1.91 -17.04 1.35
CA GLU A 140 1.50 -18.35 0.82
C GLU A 140 0.90 -19.25 1.93
N PHE A 141 -0.28 -19.81 1.68
CA PHE A 141 -1.06 -20.58 2.66
C PHE A 141 -0.40 -21.91 3.09
N TYR A 142 0.50 -22.46 2.28
CA TYR A 142 0.97 -23.85 2.42
C TYR A 142 2.40 -24.00 2.96
N ARG A 143 3.11 -22.91 3.23
CA ARG A 143 4.49 -22.95 3.74
C ARG A 143 4.62 -22.38 5.16
N PRO A 144 4.21 -23.13 6.20
CA PRO A 144 4.20 -22.68 7.60
C PRO A 144 5.59 -22.44 8.23
N ARG A 145 6.68 -22.56 7.47
CA ARG A 145 8.06 -22.49 7.98
C ARG A 145 8.92 -21.37 7.39
N ARG A 146 8.35 -20.51 6.55
CA ARG A 146 9.09 -19.41 5.96
C ARG A 146 8.94 -18.17 6.84
N THR A 147 10.09 -17.67 7.28
CA THR A 147 10.29 -16.42 8.01
C THR A 147 9.39 -15.34 7.44
N TYR A 148 8.76 -14.59 8.34
CA TYR A 148 7.88 -13.46 8.05
C TYR A 148 8.68 -12.37 7.35
N ALA A 149 8.98 -12.56 6.06
CA ALA A 149 9.81 -11.63 5.30
C ALA A 149 9.26 -10.22 5.55
N MET A 150 10.08 -9.42 6.22
CA MET A 150 9.71 -8.08 6.60
C MET A 150 9.63 -7.29 5.29
N VAL A 151 8.41 -7.05 4.82
CA VAL A 151 8.21 -6.13 3.71
C VAL A 151 8.33 -4.73 4.30
N THR A 152 9.38 -4.03 3.96
CA THR A 152 9.62 -2.65 4.39
C THR A 152 9.33 -1.71 3.24
N LEU A 153 8.69 -0.59 3.57
CA LEU A 153 8.48 0.51 2.65
C LEU A 153 9.51 1.60 2.96
N THR A 154 10.31 2.01 1.97
CA THR A 154 11.29 3.09 2.16
C THR A 154 11.08 4.23 1.20
N PHE A 155 11.62 5.39 1.58
CA PHE A 155 11.54 6.65 0.84
C PHE A 155 12.96 7.23 0.63
N PRO A 156 13.17 8.15 -0.33
CA PRO A 156 14.49 8.71 -0.60
C PRO A 156 15.10 9.38 0.63
N GLY A 157 16.41 9.21 0.84
CA GLY A 157 17.14 9.90 1.91
C GLY A 157 16.94 9.36 3.33
N ASP A 158 16.01 8.43 3.55
CA ASP A 158 15.79 7.79 4.85
C ASP A 158 16.07 6.29 4.80
N SER A 159 16.86 5.78 5.76
CA SER A 159 17.18 4.36 5.80
C SER A 159 16.02 3.51 6.31
N ASP A 160 15.19 4.01 7.24
CA ASP A 160 14.28 3.13 7.99
C ASP A 160 12.93 3.75 8.44
N THR A 161 12.65 5.02 8.14
CA THR A 161 11.40 5.69 8.60
C THR A 161 10.89 6.71 7.59
N ALA A 162 9.57 6.94 7.57
CA ALA A 162 8.96 7.93 6.68
C ALA A 162 8.99 9.34 7.29
N ASN A 163 9.66 10.30 6.64
CA ASN A 163 9.42 11.72 6.84
C ASN A 163 8.08 12.12 6.18
N TYR A 164 7.04 12.34 6.98
CA TYR A 164 5.69 12.59 6.45
C TYR A 164 5.56 13.95 5.78
N LYS A 165 6.21 14.99 6.30
CA LYS A 165 6.21 16.32 5.67
C LYS A 165 6.87 16.33 4.30
N GLU A 166 7.92 15.54 4.13
CA GLU A 166 8.67 15.48 2.87
C GLU A 166 8.05 14.48 1.89
N HIS A 167 7.75 13.27 2.36
CA HIS A 167 7.36 12.17 1.50
C HIS A 167 5.85 12.06 1.30
N LEU A 168 5.04 12.39 2.31
CA LEU A 168 3.58 12.19 2.30
C LEU A 168 2.79 13.39 2.84
N PRO A 169 3.08 14.65 2.44
CA PRO A 169 2.51 15.86 3.06
C PRO A 169 0.99 15.99 2.93
N SER A 170 0.35 15.24 2.03
CA SER A 170 -1.09 15.29 1.80
C SER A 170 -1.86 14.08 2.33
N ILE A 171 -1.20 13.13 2.99
CA ILE A 171 -1.82 11.84 3.37
C ILE A 171 -2.99 12.05 4.31
N ARG A 172 -4.11 11.39 4.03
CA ARG A 172 -5.38 11.46 4.79
C ARG A 172 -5.83 10.10 5.29
N SER A 173 -5.60 9.03 4.52
CA SER A 173 -5.95 7.67 4.87
C SER A 173 -4.80 6.72 4.60
N MET A 174 -4.54 5.83 5.56
CA MET A 174 -3.68 4.68 5.36
C MET A 174 -4.41 3.40 5.78
N ARG A 175 -4.33 2.37 4.94
CA ARG A 175 -4.80 1.02 5.25
C ARG A 175 -3.65 0.06 5.01
N ILE A 176 -3.21 -0.60 6.07
CA ILE A 176 -1.97 -1.37 6.05
C ILE A 176 -2.24 -2.76 6.60
N TYR A 177 -1.94 -3.79 5.82
CA TYR A 177 -2.21 -5.19 6.15
C TYR A 177 -0.93 -6.02 6.05
N PRO A 178 -0.39 -6.55 7.16
CA PRO A 178 0.82 -7.37 7.14
C PRO A 178 0.59 -8.81 6.67
N GLY A 179 -0.60 -9.12 6.17
CA GLY A 179 -1.02 -10.45 5.75
C GLY A 179 -2.35 -10.38 4.99
N ASN A 180 -2.79 -11.51 4.44
CA ASN A 180 -4.01 -11.58 3.64
C ASN A 180 -5.23 -11.06 4.43
N GLU A 181 -5.95 -10.07 3.88
CA GLU A 181 -7.12 -9.39 4.50
C GLU A 181 -8.19 -10.36 5.02
N LEU A 182 -8.28 -11.55 4.42
CA LEU A 182 -9.25 -12.59 4.81
C LEU A 182 -8.98 -13.15 6.22
N ARG A 183 -7.76 -13.02 6.74
CA ARG A 183 -7.41 -13.42 8.11
C ARG A 183 -7.64 -12.24 9.06
N ARG A 184 -8.81 -12.25 9.72
CA ARG A 184 -9.31 -11.21 10.64
C ARG A 184 -8.46 -10.92 11.89
N CYS A 185 -7.29 -11.55 12.06
CA CYS A 185 -6.47 -11.41 13.26
C CYS A 185 -4.98 -11.39 12.92
N THR A 186 -4.38 -10.20 12.86
CA THR A 186 -2.91 -10.03 12.86
C THR A 186 -2.51 -9.36 14.18
N SER A 187 -1.56 -9.95 14.91
CA SER A 187 -1.07 -9.38 16.18
C SER A 187 0.14 -8.49 15.94
N TRP A 188 0.19 -7.34 16.62
CA TRP A 188 1.37 -6.46 16.61
C TRP A 188 2.63 -7.18 17.11
N GLU A 189 2.51 -8.10 18.08
CA GLU A 189 3.64 -8.94 18.52
C GLU A 189 4.29 -9.72 17.36
N LYS A 190 3.50 -10.06 16.35
CA LYS A 190 3.94 -10.84 15.19
C LYS A 190 4.41 -9.96 14.03
N TYR A 191 3.89 -8.73 13.93
CA TYR A 191 4.08 -7.85 12.78
C TYR A 191 4.56 -6.44 13.16
N GLY A 192 5.10 -6.26 14.37
CA GLY A 192 5.51 -4.97 14.92
C GLY A 192 6.51 -4.28 14.02
N ASP A 193 7.56 -5.00 13.61
CA ASP A 193 8.61 -4.48 12.72
C ASP A 193 8.05 -4.04 11.35
N PHE A 194 7.01 -4.71 10.84
CA PHE A 194 6.31 -4.28 9.63
C PHE A 194 5.58 -2.96 9.86
N PHE A 195 4.88 -2.82 10.98
CA PHE A 195 4.17 -1.59 11.29
C PHE A 195 5.10 -0.42 11.63
N ASP A 196 6.26 -0.72 12.22
CA ASP A 196 7.27 0.28 12.59
C ASP A 196 7.81 1.04 11.36
N THR A 197 7.80 0.41 10.18
CA THR A 197 8.16 1.08 8.91
C THR A 197 7.25 2.27 8.56
N PHE A 198 6.05 2.31 9.13
CA PHE A 198 5.07 3.38 8.90
C PHE A 198 5.06 4.43 10.03
N LEU A 199 5.91 4.28 11.04
CA LEU A 199 5.99 5.26 12.12
C LEU A 199 6.83 6.46 11.68
N PRO A 200 6.41 7.70 12.01
CA PRO A 200 7.23 8.88 11.77
C PRO A 200 8.57 8.79 12.50
N LYS A 201 9.63 9.30 11.86
CA LYS A 201 10.98 9.31 12.42
C LYS A 201 11.03 9.99 13.79
N LYS A 202 11.76 9.37 14.74
CA LYS A 202 12.25 10.07 15.94
C LYS A 202 13.49 10.86 15.53
N ASP A 203 13.44 12.18 15.61
CA ASP A 203 14.61 13.01 15.33
C ASP A 203 15.69 12.74 16.38
N THR A 204 16.80 12.13 15.96
CA THR A 204 17.93 11.80 16.84
C THR A 204 18.81 13.00 17.17
N THR A 205 18.57 14.17 16.54
CA THR A 205 19.52 15.29 16.57
C THR A 205 19.07 16.57 17.27
N SER A 206 17.78 16.81 17.53
CA SER A 206 17.38 18.10 18.14
C SER A 206 16.31 18.08 19.23
N SER A 207 15.57 16.99 19.38
CA SER A 207 14.72 16.71 20.54
C SER A 207 14.18 15.31 20.32
N ASN A 208 14.11 14.47 21.35
CA ASN A 208 13.53 13.11 21.26
C ASN A 208 12.02 13.09 20.91
N LYS A 209 11.52 14.09 20.18
CA LYS A 209 10.12 14.24 19.77
C LYS A 209 9.96 13.64 18.37
N PRO A 210 9.08 12.64 18.22
CA PRO A 210 8.74 12.13 16.90
C PRO A 210 8.08 13.21 16.05
N GLU A 211 8.25 13.12 14.73
CA GLU A 211 7.47 13.92 13.80
C GLU A 211 5.96 13.65 14.00
N VAL A 212 5.16 14.71 13.95
CA VAL A 212 3.71 14.64 14.09
C VAL A 212 3.05 14.76 12.72
N CYS A 213 2.38 13.69 12.28
CA CYS A 213 1.58 13.65 11.07
C CYS A 213 0.16 14.14 11.36
N THR A 214 -0.07 15.43 11.11
CA THR A 214 -1.37 16.07 11.37
C THR A 214 -2.38 15.90 10.22
N THR A 215 -1.95 15.50 9.04
CA THR A 215 -2.84 15.37 7.88
C THR A 215 -3.63 14.07 7.88
N LEU A 216 -3.08 13.01 8.51
CA LEU A 216 -3.72 11.70 8.60
C LEU A 216 -4.97 11.77 9.47
N LYS A 217 -6.11 11.36 8.89
CA LYS A 217 -7.42 11.32 9.54
C LYS A 217 -7.93 9.91 9.75
N ARG A 218 -7.45 8.96 8.93
CA ARG A 218 -7.84 7.56 8.98
C ARG A 218 -6.61 6.65 8.97
N LEU A 219 -6.57 5.75 9.93
CA LEU A 219 -5.53 4.73 10.03
C LEU A 219 -6.22 3.40 10.28
N TYR A 220 -6.18 2.52 9.28
CA TYR A 220 -6.66 1.16 9.44
C TYR A 220 -5.49 0.22 9.58
N ILE A 221 -5.40 -0.39 10.77
CA ILE A 221 -4.49 -1.48 11.08
C ILE A 221 -5.38 -2.63 11.55
N PRO A 222 -5.35 -3.81 10.90
CA PRO A 222 -6.14 -4.98 11.27
C PRO A 222 -5.68 -5.52 12.63
N TYR A 223 -6.23 -4.99 13.72
CA TYR A 223 -5.91 -5.44 15.07
C TYR A 223 -7.21 -5.64 15.87
N GLU A 224 -7.32 -6.78 16.55
CA GLU A 224 -8.38 -7.05 17.53
C GLU A 224 -8.04 -6.42 18.88
N ILE A 225 -8.45 -5.17 19.08
CA ILE A 225 -8.12 -4.44 20.32
C ILE A 225 -8.96 -4.93 21.47
N GLY A 226 -8.30 -5.57 22.45
CA GLY A 226 -8.87 -5.88 23.75
C GLY A 226 -9.51 -7.26 23.88
N ARG A 227 -9.29 -8.20 22.95
CA ARG A 227 -9.60 -9.63 23.22
C ARG A 227 -8.58 -10.27 24.17
N HIS A 228 -7.34 -9.80 24.13
CA HIS A 228 -6.29 -10.19 25.08
C HIS A 228 -5.87 -8.97 25.91
N PRO A 229 -6.51 -8.70 27.06
CA PRO A 229 -6.22 -7.54 27.92
C PRO A 229 -4.80 -7.53 28.53
N ARG A 230 -3.99 -8.56 28.25
CA ARG A 230 -2.62 -8.72 28.77
C ARG A 230 -1.53 -8.32 27.77
N ILE A 231 -1.89 -7.95 26.54
CA ILE A 231 -0.90 -7.57 25.53
C ILE A 231 -0.97 -6.05 25.37
N PRO A 232 -0.13 -5.29 26.11
CA PRO A 232 -0.04 -3.85 25.92
C PRO A 232 0.47 -3.58 24.51
N TYR A 233 -0.10 -2.56 23.87
CA TYR A 233 0.40 -2.08 22.60
C TYR A 233 1.73 -1.34 22.86
N PRO A 234 2.88 -1.82 22.34
CA PRO A 234 4.12 -1.06 22.46
C PRO A 234 3.89 0.29 21.79
N GLN A 235 4.19 1.39 22.49
CA GLN A 235 4.11 2.75 21.93
C GLN A 235 2.68 3.29 21.63
N ALA A 236 1.61 2.73 22.20
CA ALA A 236 0.24 3.25 21.98
C ALA A 236 0.10 4.77 22.26
N ALA A 237 0.70 5.24 23.35
CA ALA A 237 0.73 6.66 23.68
C ALA A 237 1.53 7.48 22.66
N GLU A 238 2.61 6.92 22.10
CA GLU A 238 3.42 7.58 21.08
C GLU A 238 2.65 7.68 19.76
N LEU A 239 1.96 6.61 19.34
CA LEU A 239 1.09 6.61 18.17
C LEU A 239 0.01 7.69 18.24
N ALA A 240 -0.63 7.83 19.40
CA ALA A 240 -1.64 8.87 19.62
C ALA A 240 -1.05 10.29 19.48
N GLY A 241 0.21 10.48 19.91
CA GLY A 241 0.95 11.73 19.74
C GLY A 241 1.42 11.98 18.30
N MET A 242 1.84 10.92 17.59
CA MET A 242 2.29 10.97 16.19
C MET A 242 1.14 11.25 15.22
N PHE A 243 -0.06 10.74 15.49
CA PHE A 243 -1.24 10.86 14.62
C PHE A 243 -2.44 11.47 15.36
N PRO A 244 -2.36 12.76 15.77
CA PRO A 244 -3.32 13.38 16.66
C PRO A 244 -4.73 13.48 16.07
N ASN A 245 -4.86 13.50 14.74
CA ASN A 245 -6.14 13.68 14.03
C ASN A 245 -6.83 12.37 13.62
N VAL A 246 -6.27 11.21 13.98
CA VAL A 246 -6.89 9.90 13.75
C VAL A 246 -8.00 9.68 14.80
N GLY A 247 -9.22 9.48 14.30
CA GLY A 247 -10.46 9.48 15.08
C GLY A 247 -11.00 8.08 15.41
N GLU A 248 -10.35 7.03 14.94
CA GLU A 248 -10.75 5.65 15.14
C GLU A 248 -10.83 5.30 16.63
N LYS A 249 -11.80 4.43 16.97
CA LYS A 249 -12.09 4.05 18.36
C LYS A 249 -10.85 3.58 19.13
N PHE A 250 -9.87 3.02 18.42
CA PHE A 250 -8.64 2.56 19.05
C PHE A 250 -7.68 3.66 19.45
N MET A 251 -7.48 4.65 18.58
CA MET A 251 -6.66 5.81 18.91
C MET A 251 -7.28 6.60 20.06
N MET A 252 -8.61 6.64 20.15
CA MET A 252 -9.30 7.25 21.30
C MET A 252 -9.02 6.51 22.62
N LYS A 253 -8.85 5.18 22.60
CA LYS A 253 -8.42 4.43 23.79
C LYS A 253 -6.98 4.79 24.15
N PHE A 254 -6.08 4.85 23.17
CA PHE A 254 -4.67 5.19 23.39
C PHE A 254 -4.50 6.61 23.95
N LYS A 255 -5.24 7.58 23.44
CA LYS A 255 -5.27 8.97 23.95
C LYS A 255 -5.66 9.01 25.44
N LYS A 256 -6.70 8.27 25.83
CA LYS A 256 -7.14 8.20 27.24
C LYS A 256 -6.07 7.57 28.15
N THR A 257 -5.44 6.49 27.71
CA THR A 257 -4.35 5.86 28.46
C THR A 257 -3.15 6.80 28.61
N ALA A 258 -2.78 7.54 27.55
CA ALA A 258 -1.67 8.49 27.59
C ALA A 258 -1.93 9.64 28.59
N SER A 259 -3.14 10.20 28.62
CA SER A 259 -3.52 11.23 29.59
C SER A 259 -3.44 10.75 31.04
N GLN A 260 -3.87 9.51 31.31
CA GLN A 260 -3.82 8.93 32.66
C GLN A 260 -2.39 8.66 33.15
N VAL A 261 -1.46 8.32 32.25
CA VAL A 261 -0.04 8.13 32.62
C VAL A 261 0.64 9.45 32.98
N ILE A 262 0.28 10.54 32.31
CA ILE A 262 0.82 11.89 32.59
C ILE A 262 0.30 12.40 33.96
N GLU A 263 -0.96 12.16 34.29
CA GLU A 263 -1.55 12.57 35.58
C GLU A 263 -0.98 11.81 36.79
N MET A 264 -0.43 10.61 36.62
CA MET A 264 0.21 9.85 37.71
C MET A 264 1.69 10.22 37.95
N GLN A 265 2.27 11.04 37.08
CA GLN A 265 3.68 11.48 37.18
C GLN A 265 3.81 12.92 37.72
N HIS A 266 2.70 13.56 38.03
CA HIS A 266 2.59 14.86 38.68
C HIS A 266 1.91 14.73 40.04
#